data_AF-A0A4R0MT45-F1
#
_entry.id   AF-A0A4R0MT45-F1
#
_cell.length_a   1.000
_cell.length_b   1.000
_cell.length_c   1.000
_cell.angle_alpha   90.00
_cell.angle_beta   90.00
_cell.angle_gamma   90.00
#
_symmetry.space_group_name_H-M   'P 1'
#
loop_
_entity.id
_entity.type
_entity.pdbx_description
1 polymer ?
#
loop_
_entity_poly.entity_id
_entity_poly.type
_entity_poly.pdbx_seq_one_letter_code
_entity_poly.pdbx_strand_id
1 'polypeptide(L)'
;MKYFLTFILLVTATFTKAQIRLEQKDLNNLIAISELYSYNTNAKGDKFAKAIDSLRTPKLNHIIDALIAVGKGDMTILENRFLERPDNEELVLWYVIREIHYNRINEKLTPRPVAVVANEVLSKKIDSLWLLGNYYYRIHGGIATLFNDADLSKHNFNIDGLGFKDETEKAIFFLNMMNTLVGGRFKVLQMMKNNKKILEFCDKLPKFNDKEYFYFKNFDYDDFDWIGYDKTESYNERHIGGFYSILIAQFSAIAELRGKKDAQEIYFNSILHEPKYFKFTPSKGDLQSLYDKSK
;
A
#
# COMPACT_ATOMS: atom_id res chain seq x y z
N MET A 1 3.76 47.05 48.81
CA MET A 1 2.80 47.36 47.73
C MET A 1 3.22 46.61 46.47
N LYS A 2 2.46 45.58 46.12
CA LYS A 2 2.20 45.05 44.78
C LYS A 2 3.41 44.64 43.91
N TYR A 3 3.82 43.39 44.10
CA TYR A 3 4.23 42.50 43.02
C TYR A 3 3.11 42.44 41.97
N PHE A 4 3.19 43.27 40.93
CA PHE A 4 2.21 43.27 39.85
C PHE A 4 2.82 43.91 38.61
N LEU A 5 3.82 43.24 38.03
CA LEU A 5 4.13 43.47 36.62
C LEU A 5 4.57 42.18 35.96
N THR A 6 3.52 41.45 35.59
CA THR A 6 3.36 40.95 34.22
C THR A 6 4.46 40.01 33.77
N PHE A 7 4.30 38.77 34.22
CA PHE A 7 4.30 37.57 33.40
C PHE A 7 3.89 37.91 31.94
N ILE A 8 4.83 38.37 31.12
CA ILE A 8 4.69 38.28 29.68
C ILE A 8 4.80 36.79 29.39
N LEU A 9 3.63 36.17 29.41
CA LEU A 9 3.24 35.11 28.52
C LEU A 9 3.77 35.46 27.13
N LEU A 10 5.03 35.09 26.87
CA LEU A 10 5.43 34.69 25.54
C LEU A 10 4.71 33.36 25.33
N VAL A 11 3.42 33.48 25.03
CA VAL A 11 2.74 32.61 24.09
C VAL A 11 3.62 32.71 22.85
N THR A 12 4.65 31.86 22.80
CA THR A 12 5.13 31.34 21.54
C THR A 12 3.87 30.74 20.96
N ALA A 13 3.25 31.51 20.07
CA ALA A 13 2.26 30.98 19.18
C ALA A 13 2.95 29.75 18.58
N THR A 14 2.54 28.59 19.06
CA THR A 14 2.67 27.35 18.32
C THR A 14 1.77 27.53 17.10
N PHE A 15 2.20 28.43 16.20
CA PHE A 15 1.99 28.23 14.79
C PHE A 15 2.66 26.89 14.55
N THR A 16 1.86 25.83 14.65
CA THR A 16 2.11 24.56 14.00
C THR A 16 2.39 24.96 12.56
N LYS A 17 3.68 25.17 12.24
CA LYS A 17 4.10 25.40 10.87
C LYS A 17 3.56 24.20 10.13
N ALA A 18 2.61 24.45 9.23
CA ALA A 18 2.04 23.38 8.44
C ALA A 18 3.21 22.62 7.82
N GLN A 19 3.15 21.28 7.89
CA GLN A 19 4.23 20.46 7.33
C GLN A 19 4.42 20.81 5.85
N ILE A 20 3.31 21.15 5.17
CA ILE A 20 3.27 21.59 3.78
C ILE A 20 2.38 22.83 3.67
N ARG A 21 2.86 23.83 2.93
CA ARG A 21 2.08 25.01 2.58
C ARG A 21 1.84 25.00 1.08
N LEU A 22 0.58 24.77 0.68
CA LEU A 22 0.15 24.85 -0.71
C LEU A 22 -0.26 26.27 -1.07
N GLU A 23 -0.08 26.62 -2.36
CA GLU A 23 -0.76 27.78 -2.93
C GLU A 23 -2.28 27.53 -2.98
N GLN A 24 -3.07 28.61 -2.97
CA GLN A 24 -4.54 28.49 -2.94
C GLN A 24 -5.08 27.68 -4.13
N LYS A 25 -4.46 27.83 -5.31
CA LYS A 25 -4.82 27.08 -6.51
C LYS A 25 -4.57 25.59 -6.34
N ASP A 26 -3.39 25.20 -5.85
CA ASP A 26 -3.04 23.79 -5.59
C ASP A 26 -3.97 23.16 -4.56
N LEU A 27 -4.28 23.89 -3.48
CA LEU A 27 -5.21 23.41 -2.45
C LEU A 27 -6.61 23.17 -3.04
N ASN A 28 -7.15 24.14 -3.79
CA ASN A 28 -8.46 24.02 -4.40
C ASN A 28 -8.52 22.85 -5.40
N ASN A 29 -7.48 22.71 -6.23
CA ASN A 29 -7.40 21.64 -7.22
C ASN A 29 -7.24 20.27 -6.57
N LEU A 30 -6.43 20.15 -5.50
CA LEU A 30 -6.29 18.91 -4.74
C LEU A 30 -7.62 18.48 -4.10
N ILE A 31 -8.37 19.43 -3.52
CA ILE A 31 -9.72 19.15 -2.98
C ILE A 31 -10.63 18.65 -4.10
N ALA A 32 -10.66 19.33 -5.25
CA ALA A 32 -11.50 18.92 -6.38
C ALA A 32 -11.13 17.52 -6.93
N ILE A 33 -9.84 17.20 -7.04
CA ILE A 33 -9.36 15.85 -7.38
C ILE A 33 -9.85 14.83 -6.35
N SER A 34 -9.74 15.16 -5.07
CA SER A 34 -10.15 14.28 -3.97
C SER A 34 -11.65 13.98 -3.97
N GLU A 35 -12.47 15.00 -4.27
CA GLU A 35 -13.92 14.84 -4.39
C GLU A 35 -14.29 13.99 -5.61
N LEU A 36 -13.67 14.25 -6.77
CA LEU A 36 -13.87 13.42 -7.97
C LEU A 36 -13.48 11.96 -7.71
N TYR A 37 -12.32 11.73 -7.07
CA TYR A 37 -11.86 10.39 -6.68
C TYR A 37 -12.87 9.71 -5.73
N SER A 38 -13.47 10.45 -4.81
CA SER A 38 -14.42 9.90 -3.85
C SER A 38 -15.67 9.30 -4.51
N TYR A 39 -16.06 9.80 -5.68
CA TYR A 39 -17.17 9.26 -6.47
C TYR A 39 -16.74 8.14 -7.44
N ASN A 40 -15.45 8.01 -7.72
CA ASN A 40 -14.90 7.04 -8.65
C ASN A 40 -13.51 6.58 -8.17
N THR A 41 -13.48 5.74 -7.14
CA THR A 41 -12.24 5.31 -6.47
C THR A 41 -11.34 4.45 -7.33
N ASN A 42 -11.86 3.92 -8.43
CA ASN A 42 -11.08 3.19 -9.45
C ASN A 42 -10.56 4.11 -10.57
N ALA A 43 -10.83 5.42 -10.51
CA ALA A 43 -10.40 6.41 -11.49
C ALA A 43 -10.81 6.10 -12.96
N LYS A 44 -11.86 5.30 -13.17
CA LYS A 44 -12.21 4.77 -14.50
C LYS A 44 -12.92 5.79 -15.40
N GLY A 45 -12.62 5.73 -16.70
CA GLY A 45 -13.38 6.36 -17.77
C GLY A 45 -12.95 7.77 -18.15
N ASP A 46 -13.13 8.11 -19.43
CA ASP A 46 -12.64 9.36 -20.04
C ASP A 46 -13.17 10.62 -19.38
N LYS A 47 -14.41 10.59 -18.86
CA LYS A 47 -14.99 11.73 -18.15
C LYS A 47 -14.21 12.06 -16.89
N PHE A 48 -13.80 11.04 -16.13
CA PHE A 48 -12.98 11.22 -14.94
C PHE A 48 -11.61 11.75 -15.33
N ALA A 49 -10.94 11.10 -16.28
CA ALA A 49 -9.61 11.49 -16.76
C ALA A 49 -9.57 12.95 -17.21
N LYS A 50 -10.52 13.38 -18.08
CA LYS A 50 -10.60 14.77 -18.54
C LYS A 50 -10.87 15.76 -17.40
N ALA A 51 -11.70 15.38 -16.43
CA ALA A 51 -12.01 16.25 -15.29
C ALA A 51 -10.76 16.51 -14.44
N ILE A 52 -10.01 15.47 -14.07
CA ILE A 52 -8.79 15.65 -13.27
C ILE A 52 -7.63 16.27 -14.07
N ASP A 53 -7.55 16.01 -15.38
CA ASP A 53 -6.54 16.60 -16.26
C ASP A 53 -6.67 18.14 -16.34
N SER A 54 -7.89 18.67 -16.26
CA SER A 54 -8.13 20.12 -16.21
C SER A 54 -7.66 20.81 -14.92
N LEU A 55 -7.34 20.02 -13.88
CA LEU A 55 -6.92 20.51 -12.56
C LEU A 55 -5.40 20.54 -12.39
N ARG A 56 -4.64 20.33 -13.46
CA ARG A 56 -3.18 20.29 -13.43
C ARG A 56 -2.55 21.57 -12.88
N THR A 57 -1.55 21.34 -12.06
CA THR A 57 -0.51 22.29 -11.65
C THR A 57 0.81 21.52 -11.59
N PRO A 58 1.97 22.19 -11.62
CA PRO A 58 3.25 21.51 -11.45
C PRO A 58 3.28 20.60 -10.22
N LYS A 59 2.56 20.96 -9.15
CA LYS A 59 2.47 20.20 -7.90
C LYS A 59 1.60 18.95 -7.99
N LEU A 60 0.58 18.96 -8.84
CA LEU A 60 -0.44 17.91 -8.91
C LEU A 60 -0.30 17.01 -10.14
N ASN A 61 0.62 17.33 -11.07
CA ASN A 61 0.81 16.59 -12.30
C ASN A 61 1.02 15.09 -12.07
N HIS A 62 1.91 14.73 -11.14
CA HIS A 62 2.24 13.33 -10.89
C HIS A 62 1.04 12.54 -10.33
N ILE A 63 0.30 13.11 -9.37
CA ILE A 63 -0.93 12.54 -8.82
C ILE A 63 -1.97 12.31 -9.92
N ILE A 64 -2.17 13.31 -10.79
CA ILE A 64 -3.13 13.23 -11.89
C ILE A 64 -2.72 12.14 -12.87
N ASP A 65 -1.43 12.08 -13.25
CA ASP A 65 -0.90 11.05 -14.15
C ASP A 65 -1.07 9.65 -13.57
N ALA A 66 -0.79 9.48 -12.29
CA ALA A 66 -0.96 8.22 -11.57
C ALA A 66 -2.44 7.80 -11.53
N LEU A 67 -3.37 8.70 -11.20
CA LEU A 67 -4.80 8.40 -11.20
C LEU A 67 -5.32 8.04 -12.60
N ILE A 68 -4.83 8.72 -13.65
CA ILE A 68 -5.16 8.37 -15.04
C ILE A 68 -4.61 6.97 -15.38
N ALA A 69 -3.37 6.65 -15.01
CA ALA A 69 -2.78 5.34 -15.20
C ALA A 69 -3.55 4.24 -14.44
N VAL A 70 -3.99 4.52 -13.21
CA VAL A 70 -4.87 3.64 -12.43
C VAL A 70 -6.18 3.36 -13.18
N GLY A 71 -6.80 4.41 -13.73
CA GLY A 71 -8.05 4.31 -14.48
C GLY A 71 -7.96 3.49 -15.76
N LYS A 72 -6.80 3.54 -16.44
CA LYS A 72 -6.51 2.70 -17.61
C LYS A 72 -6.31 1.24 -17.23
N GLY A 73 -5.56 0.98 -16.15
CA GLY A 73 -5.25 -0.38 -15.70
C GLY A 73 -4.47 -1.19 -16.74
N ASP A 74 -3.61 -0.51 -17.52
CA ASP A 74 -2.71 -1.12 -18.50
C ASP A 74 -1.25 -1.07 -18.00
N MET A 75 -0.29 -1.52 -18.82
CA MET A 75 1.14 -1.55 -18.46
C MET A 75 1.72 -0.21 -18.02
N THR A 76 1.09 0.92 -18.37
CA THR A 76 1.51 2.27 -17.95
C THR A 76 1.62 2.37 -16.43
N ILE A 77 0.76 1.69 -15.66
CA ILE A 77 0.79 1.74 -14.19
C ILE A 77 2.02 1.07 -13.58
N LEU A 78 2.77 0.28 -14.37
CA LEU A 78 4.00 -0.36 -13.95
C LEU A 78 5.26 0.43 -14.36
N GLU A 79 5.10 1.62 -14.92
CA GLU A 79 6.24 2.50 -15.19
C GLU A 79 6.87 2.98 -13.89
N ASN A 80 8.21 3.07 -13.86
CA ASN A 80 8.96 3.45 -12.68
C ASN A 80 8.45 4.72 -12.01
N ARG A 81 8.05 5.75 -12.76
CA ARG A 81 7.52 6.99 -12.18
C ARG A 81 6.38 6.76 -11.18
N PHE A 82 5.53 5.75 -11.40
CA PHE A 82 4.42 5.43 -10.48
C PHE A 82 4.79 4.41 -9.40
N LEU A 83 5.88 3.66 -9.58
CA LEU A 83 6.34 2.64 -8.63
C LEU A 83 7.46 3.14 -7.72
N GLU A 84 8.17 4.17 -8.14
CA GLU A 84 9.22 4.83 -7.36
C GLU A 84 8.61 5.48 -6.12
N ARG A 85 9.43 5.58 -5.07
CA ARG A 85 9.07 6.24 -3.82
C ARG A 85 8.74 7.73 -4.10
N PRO A 86 7.49 8.18 -3.93
CA PRO A 86 7.17 9.60 -4.07
C PRO A 86 7.91 10.44 -3.03
N ASP A 87 8.09 11.73 -3.30
CA ASP A 87 8.65 12.62 -2.30
C ASP A 87 7.71 12.76 -1.09
N ASN A 88 8.27 13.22 0.04
CA ASN A 88 7.50 13.31 1.29
C ASN A 88 6.31 14.26 1.20
N GLU A 89 6.36 15.26 0.32
CA GLU A 89 5.27 16.21 0.16
C GLU A 89 4.11 15.57 -0.60
N GLU A 90 4.41 14.95 -1.74
CA GLU A 90 3.41 14.22 -2.52
C GLU A 90 2.73 13.11 -1.70
N LEU A 91 3.49 12.38 -0.88
CA LEU A 91 2.95 11.39 0.04
C LEU A 91 1.84 11.94 0.96
N VAL A 92 1.98 13.19 1.44
CA VAL A 92 0.91 13.86 2.21
C VAL A 92 -0.25 14.27 1.33
N LEU A 93 -0.01 14.72 0.09
CA LEU A 93 -1.09 15.08 -0.84
C LEU A 93 -1.99 13.87 -1.17
N TRP A 94 -1.41 12.69 -1.37
CA TRP A 94 -2.17 11.44 -1.47
C TRP A 94 -2.96 11.11 -0.21
N TYR A 95 -2.45 11.49 0.96
CA TYR A 95 -3.16 11.31 2.22
C TYR A 95 -4.32 12.31 2.38
N VAL A 96 -4.22 13.52 1.84
CA VAL A 96 -5.36 14.45 1.75
C VAL A 96 -6.50 13.82 0.93
N ILE A 97 -6.18 13.18 -0.20
CA ILE A 97 -7.18 12.46 -1.02
C ILE A 97 -7.87 11.37 -0.20
N ARG A 98 -7.11 10.58 0.58
CA ARG A 98 -7.65 9.58 1.50
C ARG A 98 -8.60 10.20 2.52
N GLU A 99 -8.17 11.24 3.24
CA GLU A 99 -8.97 11.79 4.34
C GLU A 99 -10.25 12.45 3.84
N ILE A 100 -10.21 13.16 2.71
CA ILE A 100 -11.42 13.72 2.10
C ILE A 100 -12.36 12.60 1.68
N HIS A 101 -11.84 11.53 1.08
CA HIS A 101 -12.67 10.37 0.74
C HIS A 101 -13.30 9.73 1.98
N TYR A 102 -12.54 9.54 3.06
CA TYR A 102 -13.02 8.89 4.27
C TYR A 102 -14.06 9.76 4.99
N ASN A 103 -13.82 11.07 5.06
CA ASN A 103 -14.78 12.03 5.59
C ASN A 103 -16.12 12.03 4.84
N ARG A 104 -16.13 11.60 3.57
CA ARG A 104 -17.34 11.55 2.75
C ARG A 104 -18.07 10.21 2.84
N ILE A 105 -17.34 9.10 2.88
CA ILE A 105 -17.95 7.76 2.74
C ILE A 105 -18.07 6.98 4.06
N ASN A 106 -17.43 7.43 5.14
CA ASN A 106 -17.53 6.75 6.42
C ASN A 106 -18.85 7.07 7.11
N GLU A 107 -19.80 6.14 7.06
CA GLU A 107 -21.14 6.27 7.65
C GLU A 107 -21.12 6.47 9.18
N LYS A 108 -20.02 6.15 9.86
CA LYS A 108 -19.87 6.34 11.31
C LYS A 108 -19.49 7.78 11.70
N LEU A 109 -19.15 8.64 10.74
CA LEU A 109 -18.68 10.00 10.97
C LEU A 109 -19.65 11.02 10.38
N THR A 110 -19.86 12.13 11.08
CA THR A 110 -20.51 13.30 10.49
C THR A 110 -19.52 14.01 9.56
N PRO A 111 -19.81 14.15 8.26
CA PRO A 111 -18.90 14.79 7.32
C PRO A 111 -18.59 16.24 7.73
N ARG A 112 -17.29 16.57 7.79
CA ARG A 112 -16.80 17.93 8.03
C ARG A 112 -16.57 18.66 6.69
N PRO A 113 -16.50 20.01 6.68
CA PRO A 113 -16.12 20.75 5.48
C PRO A 113 -14.77 20.26 4.91
N VAL A 114 -14.73 19.93 3.62
CA VAL A 114 -13.55 19.31 2.98
C VAL A 114 -12.28 20.16 3.08
N ALA A 115 -12.42 21.50 3.06
CA ALA A 115 -11.30 22.41 3.26
C ALA A 115 -10.71 22.32 4.68
N VAL A 116 -11.53 22.06 5.70
CA VAL A 116 -11.04 21.86 7.07
C VAL A 116 -10.24 20.56 7.16
N VAL A 117 -10.76 19.48 6.56
CA VAL A 117 -10.07 18.18 6.51
C VAL A 117 -8.72 18.30 5.80
N ALA A 118 -8.68 18.93 4.63
CA ALA A 118 -7.44 19.14 3.87
C ALA A 118 -6.39 19.90 4.68
N ASN A 119 -6.78 21.03 5.29
CA ASN A 119 -5.85 21.86 6.06
C ASN A 119 -5.35 21.15 7.33
N GLU A 120 -6.20 20.37 8.00
CA GLU A 120 -5.79 19.57 9.15
C GLU A 120 -4.67 18.59 8.78
N VAL A 121 -4.84 17.84 7.68
CA VAL A 121 -3.84 16.90 7.16
C VAL A 121 -2.54 17.61 6.81
N LEU A 122 -2.61 18.71 6.04
CA LEU A 122 -1.43 19.48 5.62
C LEU A 122 -0.67 20.08 6.82
N SER A 123 -1.36 20.33 7.93
CA SER A 123 -0.77 20.88 9.15
C SER A 123 -0.15 19.85 10.09
N LYS A 124 -0.60 18.59 10.02
CA LYS A 124 -0.26 17.55 10.98
C LYS A 124 1.00 16.80 10.54
N LYS A 125 1.89 16.54 11.50
CA LYS A 125 2.97 15.58 11.31
C LYS A 125 2.40 14.15 11.29
N ILE A 126 2.55 13.47 10.16
CA ILE A 126 2.09 12.08 9.97
C ILE A 126 3.31 11.20 9.76
N ASP A 127 3.27 9.97 10.28
CA ASP A 127 4.30 8.97 10.06
C ASP A 127 4.49 8.70 8.55
N SER A 128 5.73 8.81 8.07
CA SER A 128 6.03 8.61 6.65
C SER A 128 5.74 7.19 6.16
N LEU A 129 5.80 6.19 7.03
CA LEU A 129 5.48 4.80 6.68
C LEU A 129 3.98 4.65 6.40
N TRP A 130 3.13 5.37 7.14
CA TRP A 130 1.68 5.41 6.89
C TRP A 130 1.36 6.08 5.57
N LEU A 131 2.04 7.19 5.28
CA LEU A 131 1.84 7.92 4.04
C LEU A 131 2.27 7.07 2.83
N LEU A 132 3.41 6.38 2.92
CA LEU A 132 3.89 5.48 1.87
C LEU A 132 2.96 4.27 1.67
N GLY A 133 2.51 3.65 2.76
CA GLY A 133 1.52 2.57 2.68
C GLY A 133 0.22 3.03 2.04
N ASN A 134 -0.25 4.24 2.35
CA ASN A 134 -1.42 4.84 1.69
C ASN A 134 -1.19 5.04 0.19
N TYR A 135 -0.02 5.55 -0.23
CA TYR A 135 0.27 5.75 -1.65
C TYR A 135 0.10 4.46 -2.46
N TYR A 136 0.78 3.38 -2.05
CA TYR A 136 0.68 2.10 -2.76
C TYR A 136 -0.70 1.48 -2.67
N TYR A 137 -1.43 1.72 -1.58
CA TYR A 137 -2.84 1.37 -1.50
C TYR A 137 -3.67 2.16 -2.54
N ARG A 138 -3.42 3.44 -2.79
CA ARG A 138 -4.26 4.21 -3.74
C ARG A 138 -4.05 3.81 -5.19
N ILE A 139 -2.84 3.41 -5.58
CA ILE A 139 -2.57 2.98 -6.96
C ILE A 139 -2.92 1.50 -7.22
N HIS A 140 -3.28 0.74 -6.18
CA HIS A 140 -3.49 -0.71 -6.26
C HIS A 140 -4.55 -1.11 -7.32
N GLY A 141 -5.57 -0.27 -7.54
CA GLY A 141 -6.71 -0.60 -8.39
C GLY A 141 -6.32 -0.82 -9.85
N GLY A 142 -5.36 -0.03 -10.35
CA GLY A 142 -4.85 -0.15 -11.71
C GLY A 142 -4.04 -1.43 -11.89
N ILE A 143 -3.16 -1.72 -10.93
CA ILE A 143 -2.29 -2.91 -10.93
C ILE A 143 -3.15 -4.19 -10.83
N ALA A 144 -4.15 -4.21 -9.95
CA ALA A 144 -5.07 -5.34 -9.83
C ALA A 144 -5.91 -5.55 -11.10
N THR A 145 -6.32 -4.46 -11.75
CA THR A 145 -7.06 -4.52 -13.04
C THR A 145 -6.17 -5.10 -14.12
N LEU A 146 -4.95 -4.59 -14.29
CA LEU A 146 -3.96 -5.09 -15.23
C LEU A 146 -3.73 -6.60 -15.04
N PHE A 147 -3.49 -7.03 -13.80
CA PHE A 147 -3.14 -8.42 -13.49
C PHE A 147 -4.30 -9.41 -13.63
N ASN A 148 -5.55 -8.95 -13.84
CA ASN A 148 -6.63 -9.87 -14.18
C ASN A 148 -6.39 -10.51 -15.57
N ASP A 149 -5.81 -9.75 -16.49
CA ASP A 149 -5.68 -10.13 -17.90
C ASP A 149 -4.22 -10.32 -18.35
N ALA A 150 -3.28 -9.62 -17.72
CA ALA A 150 -1.87 -9.66 -18.08
C ALA A 150 -1.11 -10.86 -17.47
N ASP A 151 -0.10 -11.31 -18.20
CA ASP A 151 0.97 -12.16 -17.70
C ASP A 151 2.18 -11.28 -17.37
N LEU A 152 2.54 -11.23 -16.08
CA LEU A 152 3.65 -10.43 -15.57
C LEU A 152 4.89 -11.28 -15.27
N SER A 153 4.93 -12.56 -15.67
CA SER A 153 6.06 -13.48 -15.41
C SER A 153 7.41 -13.00 -15.95
N LYS A 154 7.38 -12.15 -16.98
CA LYS A 154 8.57 -11.51 -17.57
C LYS A 154 8.88 -10.13 -16.99
N HIS A 155 8.00 -9.59 -16.15
CA HIS A 155 8.21 -8.31 -15.49
C HIS A 155 9.04 -8.50 -14.21
N ASN A 156 9.96 -7.58 -13.97
CA ASN A 156 10.79 -7.56 -12.77
C ASN A 156 10.62 -6.20 -12.08
N PHE A 157 10.11 -6.24 -10.84
CA PHE A 157 10.17 -5.10 -9.96
C PHE A 157 11.58 -4.99 -9.38
N ASN A 158 12.40 -4.12 -9.97
CA ASN A 158 13.70 -3.75 -9.41
C ASN A 158 13.53 -2.81 -8.21
N ILE A 159 13.08 -3.36 -7.08
CA ILE A 159 12.84 -2.62 -5.83
C ILE A 159 14.09 -1.81 -5.42
N ASP A 160 15.29 -2.35 -5.64
CA ASP A 160 16.53 -1.66 -5.28
C ASP A 160 16.76 -0.38 -6.10
N GLY A 161 16.13 -0.28 -7.28
CA GLY A 161 16.16 0.90 -8.15
C GLY A 161 15.00 1.88 -7.93
N LEU A 162 14.04 1.61 -7.04
CA LEU A 162 12.83 2.44 -6.87
C LEU A 162 12.98 3.60 -5.86
N GLY A 163 14.18 3.83 -5.33
CA GLY A 163 14.47 5.01 -4.49
C GLY A 163 13.94 4.94 -3.06
N PHE A 164 13.61 3.76 -2.54
CA PHE A 164 13.25 3.56 -1.13
C PHE A 164 14.41 3.89 -0.18
N LYS A 165 14.09 4.47 0.98
CA LYS A 165 15.10 4.93 1.95
C LYS A 165 15.77 3.79 2.71
N ASP A 166 15.03 2.74 2.98
CA ASP A 166 15.46 1.63 3.82
C ASP A 166 14.67 0.35 3.48
N GLU A 167 15.02 -0.74 4.15
CA GLU A 167 14.36 -2.04 3.97
C GLU A 167 12.90 -2.04 4.42
N THR A 168 12.51 -1.15 5.35
CA THR A 168 11.11 -1.00 5.78
C THR A 168 10.25 -0.47 4.62
N GLU A 169 10.69 0.58 3.94
CA GLU A 169 9.96 1.13 2.79
C GLU A 169 9.91 0.13 1.62
N LYS A 170 10.98 -0.63 1.39
CA LYS A 170 10.99 -1.74 0.41
C LYS A 170 9.97 -2.82 0.75
N ALA A 171 9.89 -3.21 2.03
CA ALA A 171 8.92 -4.18 2.50
C ALA A 171 7.47 -3.67 2.37
N ILE A 172 7.22 -2.37 2.63
CA ILE A 172 5.91 -1.74 2.42
C ILE A 172 5.48 -1.87 0.95
N PHE A 173 6.37 -1.56 0.02
CA PHE A 173 6.09 -1.74 -1.41
C PHE A 173 5.79 -3.21 -1.73
N PHE A 174 6.70 -4.11 -1.36
CA PHE A 174 6.58 -5.54 -1.64
C PHE A 174 5.25 -6.12 -1.13
N LEU A 175 4.92 -5.87 0.14
CA LEU A 175 3.70 -6.39 0.78
C LEU A 175 2.43 -5.81 0.15
N ASN A 176 2.42 -4.53 -0.23
CA ASN A 176 1.30 -3.94 -0.95
C ASN A 176 1.15 -4.54 -2.35
N MET A 177 2.25 -4.74 -3.09
CA MET A 177 2.21 -5.34 -4.42
C MET A 177 1.69 -6.78 -4.37
N MET A 178 2.22 -7.61 -3.46
CA MET A 178 1.76 -9.00 -3.31
C MET A 178 0.29 -9.09 -2.90
N ASN A 179 -0.15 -8.23 -1.97
CA ASN A 179 -1.56 -8.16 -1.61
C ASN A 179 -2.45 -7.76 -2.80
N THR A 180 -2.00 -6.80 -3.61
CA THR A 180 -2.71 -6.29 -4.79
C THR A 180 -2.83 -7.34 -5.88
N LEU A 181 -1.76 -8.08 -6.16
CA LEU A 181 -1.72 -9.09 -7.22
C LEU A 181 -2.54 -10.32 -6.84
N VAL A 182 -2.35 -10.87 -5.63
CA VAL A 182 -2.91 -12.18 -5.28
C VAL A 182 -3.50 -12.32 -3.87
N GLY A 183 -3.33 -11.34 -2.97
CA GLY A 183 -3.72 -11.45 -1.56
C GLY A 183 -5.17 -11.92 -1.34
N GLY A 184 -6.14 -11.09 -1.67
CA GLY A 184 -7.56 -11.45 -1.54
C GLY A 184 -7.97 -12.62 -2.45
N ARG A 185 -7.35 -12.72 -3.62
CA ARG A 185 -7.68 -13.74 -4.63
C ARG A 185 -7.34 -15.15 -4.17
N PHE A 186 -6.15 -15.35 -3.60
CA PHE A 186 -5.71 -16.66 -3.13
C PHE A 186 -6.53 -17.15 -1.96
N LYS A 187 -6.94 -16.25 -1.05
CA LYS A 187 -7.86 -16.57 0.04
C LYS A 187 -9.17 -17.17 -0.49
N VAL A 188 -9.78 -16.52 -1.48
CA VAL A 188 -11.03 -17.01 -2.10
C VAL A 188 -10.80 -18.35 -2.82
N LEU A 189 -9.75 -18.46 -3.62
CA LEU A 189 -9.46 -19.70 -4.36
C LEU A 189 -9.14 -20.88 -3.43
N GLN A 190 -8.47 -20.65 -2.31
CA GLN A 190 -8.20 -21.67 -1.30
C GLN A 190 -9.49 -22.15 -0.64
N MET A 191 -10.41 -21.24 -0.29
CA MET A 191 -11.75 -21.61 0.22
C MET A 191 -12.55 -22.45 -0.79
N MET A 192 -12.40 -22.14 -2.08
CA MET A 192 -13.00 -22.91 -3.18
C MET A 192 -12.25 -24.20 -3.52
N LYS A 193 -11.11 -24.48 -2.85
CA LYS A 193 -10.20 -25.59 -3.15
C LYS A 193 -9.77 -25.62 -4.63
N ASN A 194 -9.58 -24.45 -5.24
CA ASN A 194 -9.23 -24.32 -6.66
C ASN A 194 -7.71 -24.16 -6.85
N ASN A 195 -6.97 -25.22 -6.54
CA ASN A 195 -5.50 -25.23 -6.60
C ASN A 195 -4.97 -24.99 -8.03
N LYS A 196 -5.68 -25.47 -9.06
CA LYS A 196 -5.30 -25.22 -10.46
C LYS A 196 -5.26 -23.72 -10.77
N LYS A 197 -6.27 -22.97 -10.31
CA LYS A 197 -6.34 -21.52 -10.55
C LYS A 197 -5.31 -20.76 -9.72
N ILE A 198 -4.99 -21.21 -8.50
CA ILE A 198 -3.89 -20.65 -7.70
C ILE A 198 -2.59 -20.75 -8.49
N LEU A 199 -2.25 -21.93 -9.03
CA LEU A 199 -1.03 -22.12 -9.81
C LEU A 199 -1.03 -21.29 -11.10
N GLU A 200 -2.17 -21.18 -11.79
CA GLU A 200 -2.27 -20.30 -12.98
C GLU A 200 -1.91 -18.85 -12.67
N PHE A 201 -2.30 -18.33 -11.51
CA PHE A 201 -1.91 -16.98 -11.10
C PHE A 201 -0.46 -16.91 -10.63
N CYS A 202 0.04 -17.94 -9.93
CA CYS A 202 1.47 -18.00 -9.57
C CYS A 202 2.36 -17.93 -10.80
N ASP A 203 2.02 -18.66 -11.86
CA ASP A 203 2.81 -18.70 -13.10
C ASP A 203 2.84 -17.35 -13.84
N LYS A 204 1.93 -16.41 -13.50
CA LYS A 204 1.86 -15.05 -14.07
C LYS A 204 2.50 -13.98 -13.19
N LEU A 205 2.94 -14.32 -11.97
CA LEU A 205 3.45 -13.32 -11.03
C LEU A 205 4.81 -12.77 -11.48
N PRO A 206 5.06 -11.47 -11.23
CA PRO A 206 6.34 -10.86 -11.52
C PRO A 206 7.42 -11.29 -10.53
N LYS A 207 8.66 -11.01 -10.94
CA LYS A 207 9.84 -11.14 -10.09
C LYS A 207 10.10 -9.86 -9.32
N PHE A 208 10.88 -9.99 -8.25
CA PHE A 208 11.40 -8.89 -7.45
C PHE A 208 12.91 -9.02 -7.37
N ASN A 209 13.64 -8.01 -7.87
CA ASN A 209 15.10 -8.04 -8.02
C ASN A 209 15.58 -9.36 -8.66
N ASP A 210 14.94 -9.75 -9.77
CA ASP A 210 15.19 -10.94 -10.59
C ASP A 210 14.95 -12.29 -9.90
N LYS A 211 14.34 -12.30 -8.72
CA LYS A 211 13.98 -13.51 -7.96
C LYS A 211 12.47 -13.67 -7.86
N GLU A 212 12.02 -14.92 -7.71
CA GLU A 212 10.63 -15.19 -7.38
C GLU A 212 10.25 -14.49 -6.07
N TYR A 213 9.01 -14.01 -5.98
CA TYR A 213 8.55 -13.20 -4.84
C TYR A 213 8.71 -13.89 -3.48
N PHE A 214 8.67 -15.23 -3.44
CA PHE A 214 8.80 -15.98 -2.20
C PHE A 214 10.21 -15.94 -1.60
N TYR A 215 11.22 -15.46 -2.34
CA TYR A 215 12.57 -15.21 -1.81
C TYR A 215 12.67 -13.94 -0.96
N PHE A 216 11.67 -13.05 -0.98
CA PHE A 216 11.69 -11.83 -0.18
C PHE A 216 11.40 -12.14 1.30
N LYS A 217 12.37 -11.89 2.17
CA LYS A 217 12.32 -12.25 3.61
C LYS A 217 12.73 -11.11 4.55
N ASN A 218 12.94 -9.90 4.02
CA ASN A 218 13.46 -8.76 4.78
C ASN A 218 12.30 -8.04 5.49
N PHE A 219 11.87 -8.59 6.63
CA PHE A 219 10.82 -8.02 7.49
C PHE A 219 11.33 -7.75 8.91
N ASP A 220 12.64 -7.57 9.08
CA ASP A 220 13.29 -7.24 10.35
C ASP A 220 13.30 -5.72 10.58
N TYR A 221 12.11 -5.14 10.70
CA TYR A 221 11.89 -3.74 11.04
C TYR A 221 10.86 -3.60 12.15
N ASP A 222 10.87 -2.45 12.82
CA ASP A 222 9.91 -2.15 13.88
C ASP A 222 8.49 -2.04 13.32
N ASP A 223 7.55 -2.70 13.99
CA ASP A 223 6.14 -2.64 13.61
C ASP A 223 5.57 -1.23 13.80
N PHE A 224 4.54 -0.90 13.02
CA PHE A 224 3.86 0.38 13.06
C PHE A 224 2.38 0.19 12.77
N ASP A 225 1.58 1.24 12.99
CA ASP A 225 0.14 1.15 12.78
C ASP A 225 -0.23 1.12 11.29
N TRP A 226 -1.13 0.22 10.92
CA TRP A 226 -1.96 0.35 9.74
C TRP A 226 -3.24 1.10 10.11
N ILE A 227 -3.49 2.22 9.43
CA ILE A 227 -4.70 3.03 9.64
C ILE A 227 -5.75 2.66 8.59
N GLY A 228 -6.84 2.04 9.02
CA GLY A 228 -8.02 1.71 8.21
C GLY A 228 -9.08 2.82 8.21
N TYR A 229 -10.26 2.50 7.67
CA TYR A 229 -11.42 3.39 7.69
C TYR A 229 -11.97 3.59 9.12
N ASP A 230 -12.06 2.50 9.88
CA ASP A 230 -12.71 2.47 11.18
C ASP A 230 -11.92 1.70 12.26
N LYS A 231 -10.71 1.25 11.92
CA LYS A 231 -9.83 0.54 12.84
C LYS A 231 -8.37 0.88 12.59
N THR A 232 -7.59 0.79 13.65
CA THR A 232 -6.14 0.76 13.64
C THR A 232 -5.70 -0.64 14.07
N GLU A 233 -4.75 -1.23 13.36
CA GLU A 233 -4.18 -2.54 13.68
C GLU A 233 -2.68 -2.57 13.36
N SER A 234 -1.97 -3.59 13.83
CA SER A 234 -0.56 -3.81 13.48
C SER A 234 -0.39 -3.96 11.97
N TYR A 235 0.55 -3.20 11.39
CA TYR A 235 0.89 -3.32 9.98
C TYR A 235 1.44 -4.71 9.68
N ASN A 236 2.34 -5.23 10.52
CA ASN A 236 2.94 -6.55 10.32
C ASN A 236 1.92 -7.68 10.45
N GLU A 237 1.03 -7.67 11.46
CA GLU A 237 -0.02 -8.68 11.58
C GLU A 237 -0.91 -8.72 10.33
N ARG A 238 -1.29 -7.55 9.82
CA ARG A 238 -2.12 -7.43 8.61
C ARG A 238 -1.38 -7.92 7.37
N HIS A 239 -0.21 -7.36 7.10
CA HIS A 239 0.45 -7.51 5.80
C HIS A 239 1.34 -8.74 5.72
N ILE A 240 2.13 -9.06 6.75
CA ILE A 240 2.91 -10.30 6.79
C ILE A 240 1.98 -11.51 6.93
N GLY A 241 0.90 -11.41 7.72
CA GLY A 241 -0.13 -12.44 7.78
C GLY A 241 -0.84 -12.67 6.43
N GLY A 242 -1.09 -11.60 5.67
CA GLY A 242 -1.55 -11.68 4.29
C GLY A 242 -0.55 -12.41 3.38
N PHE A 243 0.75 -12.13 3.51
CA PHE A 243 1.79 -12.79 2.74
C PHE A 243 1.94 -14.28 3.10
N TYR A 244 1.80 -14.65 4.38
CA TYR A 244 1.69 -16.06 4.78
C TYR A 244 0.53 -16.77 4.08
N SER A 245 -0.62 -16.12 3.99
CA SER A 245 -1.79 -16.70 3.32
C SER A 245 -1.51 -16.98 1.83
N ILE A 246 -0.77 -16.10 1.16
CA ILE A 246 -0.32 -16.29 -0.23
C ILE A 246 0.62 -17.50 -0.32
N LEU A 247 1.67 -17.54 0.51
CA LEU A 247 2.68 -18.58 0.47
C LEU A 247 2.12 -19.97 0.81
N ILE A 248 1.25 -20.06 1.82
CA ILE A 248 0.60 -21.31 2.21
C ILE A 248 -0.31 -21.80 1.09
N ALA A 249 -1.10 -20.91 0.47
CA ALA A 249 -1.97 -21.27 -0.65
C ALA A 249 -1.18 -21.83 -1.84
N GLN A 250 -0.07 -21.18 -2.21
CA GLN A 250 0.82 -21.68 -3.25
C GLN A 250 1.48 -23.00 -2.86
N PHE A 251 2.05 -23.09 -1.66
CA PHE A 251 2.71 -24.29 -1.15
C PHE A 251 1.77 -25.49 -1.19
N SER A 252 0.54 -25.36 -0.69
CA SER A 252 -0.47 -26.41 -0.72
C SER A 252 -0.84 -26.82 -2.15
N ALA A 253 -1.05 -25.84 -3.04
CA ALA A 253 -1.40 -26.12 -4.43
C ALA A 253 -0.27 -26.86 -5.18
N ILE A 254 0.99 -26.47 -4.97
CA ILE A 254 2.16 -27.16 -5.55
C ILE A 254 2.30 -28.56 -4.96
N ALA A 255 2.20 -28.71 -3.64
CA ALA A 255 2.33 -30.02 -2.99
C ALA A 255 1.30 -31.03 -3.50
N GLU A 256 0.07 -30.57 -3.79
CA GLU A 256 -1.00 -31.40 -4.34
C GLU A 256 -0.83 -31.72 -5.83
N LEU A 257 -0.50 -30.72 -6.66
CA LEU A 257 -0.58 -30.85 -8.12
C LEU A 257 0.77 -31.09 -8.82
N ARG A 258 1.88 -30.66 -8.23
CA ARG A 258 3.24 -30.80 -8.79
C ARG A 258 4.14 -31.70 -7.93
N GLY A 259 3.78 -31.87 -6.65
CA GLY A 259 4.42 -32.79 -5.72
C GLY A 259 5.29 -32.11 -4.66
N LYS A 260 5.75 -32.91 -3.69
CA LYS A 260 6.43 -32.41 -2.49
C LYS A 260 7.78 -31.74 -2.77
N LYS A 261 8.53 -32.22 -3.77
CA LYS A 261 9.86 -31.69 -4.10
C LYS A 261 9.79 -30.23 -4.54
N ASP A 262 8.81 -29.90 -5.38
CA ASP A 262 8.61 -28.53 -5.86
C ASP A 262 8.09 -27.63 -4.74
N ALA A 263 7.24 -28.17 -3.85
CA ALA A 263 6.73 -27.41 -2.70
C ALA A 263 7.84 -27.07 -1.69
N GLN A 264 8.87 -27.91 -1.57
CA GLN A 264 10.02 -27.66 -0.69
C GLN A 264 10.80 -26.41 -1.10
N GLU A 265 10.85 -26.07 -2.40
CA GLU A 265 11.53 -24.86 -2.86
C GLU A 265 10.92 -23.61 -2.22
N ILE A 266 9.59 -23.49 -2.21
CA ILE A 266 8.91 -22.36 -1.55
C ILE A 266 9.17 -22.40 -0.05
N TYR A 267 9.05 -23.58 0.56
CA TYR A 267 9.22 -23.72 2.00
C TYR A 267 10.59 -23.18 2.46
N PHE A 268 11.68 -23.74 1.93
CA PHE A 268 13.04 -23.40 2.36
C PHE A 268 13.51 -22.00 1.96
N ASN A 269 12.94 -21.43 0.89
CA ASN A 269 13.38 -20.12 0.39
C ASN A 269 12.52 -18.95 0.86
N SER A 270 11.44 -19.20 1.61
CA SER A 270 10.51 -18.16 2.06
C SER A 270 10.42 -18.05 3.58
N ILE A 271 9.58 -17.12 4.05
CA ILE A 271 9.30 -16.96 5.49
C ILE A 271 8.60 -18.18 6.11
N LEU A 272 8.16 -19.16 5.31
CA LEU A 272 7.62 -20.42 5.84
C LEU A 272 8.66 -21.25 6.62
N HIS A 273 9.95 -21.04 6.38
CA HIS A 273 11.06 -21.70 7.08
C HIS A 273 11.79 -20.76 8.07
N GLU A 274 11.21 -19.62 8.41
CA GLU A 274 11.82 -18.59 9.28
C GLU A 274 11.04 -18.44 10.60
N PRO A 275 11.41 -19.15 11.69
CA PRO A 275 10.60 -19.22 12.91
C PRO A 275 10.25 -17.87 13.54
N LYS A 276 11.13 -16.87 13.41
CA LYS A 276 10.91 -15.50 13.91
C LYS A 276 9.65 -14.84 13.36
N TYR A 277 9.19 -15.25 12.18
CA TYR A 277 7.99 -14.71 11.54
C TYR A 277 6.72 -15.54 11.81
N PHE A 278 6.80 -16.73 12.41
CA PHE A 278 5.63 -17.62 12.58
C PHE A 278 4.51 -16.99 13.42
N LYS A 279 4.85 -16.01 14.28
CA LYS A 279 3.88 -15.25 15.07
C LYS A 279 2.78 -14.56 14.24
N PHE A 280 3.02 -14.32 12.95
CA PHE A 280 2.08 -13.63 12.07
C PHE A 280 1.10 -14.56 11.33
N THR A 281 1.12 -15.87 11.61
CA THR A 281 0.21 -16.83 10.97
C THR A 281 -0.51 -17.73 11.99
N PRO A 282 -1.79 -18.05 11.75
CA PRO A 282 -2.49 -19.08 12.52
C PRO A 282 -1.82 -20.46 12.46
N SER A 283 -1.10 -20.77 11.37
CA SER A 283 -0.42 -22.05 11.15
C SER A 283 0.94 -22.17 11.86
N LYS A 284 1.22 -21.33 12.86
CA LYS A 284 2.52 -21.31 13.55
C LYS A 284 2.96 -22.66 14.11
N GLY A 285 2.02 -23.45 14.64
CA GLY A 285 2.31 -24.77 15.21
C GLY A 285 2.73 -25.79 14.15
N ASP A 286 2.08 -25.76 13.00
CA ASP A 286 2.41 -26.64 11.87
C ASP A 286 3.77 -26.26 11.27
N LEU A 287 4.02 -24.95 11.08
CA LEU A 287 5.30 -24.45 10.59
C LEU A 287 6.45 -24.77 11.54
N GLN A 288 6.24 -24.61 12.86
CA GLN A 288 7.22 -25.00 13.87
C GLN A 288 7.54 -26.50 13.80
N SER A 289 6.50 -27.34 13.68
CA SER A 289 6.66 -28.79 13.56
C SER A 289 7.41 -29.20 12.29
N LEU A 290 7.17 -28.51 11.17
CA LEU A 290 7.91 -28.72 9.92
C LEU A 290 9.37 -28.28 10.05
N TYR A 291 9.60 -27.13 10.68
CA TYR A 291 10.94 -26.58 10.88
C TYR A 291 11.80 -27.53 11.71
N ASP A 292 11.26 -28.01 12.84
CA ASP A 292 11.98 -28.93 13.73
C ASP A 292 12.28 -30.30 13.07
N LYS A 293 11.45 -30.75 12.11
CA LYS A 293 11.72 -31.96 11.30
C LYS A 293 12.74 -31.75 10.18
N SER A 294 13.02 -30.50 9.83
CA SER A 294 13.93 -30.14 8.73
C SER A 294 15.36 -29.83 9.19
N LYS A 295 15.59 -29.78 10.51
CA LYS A 295 16.92 -29.71 11.13
C LYS A 295 17.62 -31.06 11.05
#